data_AF-A0A562RD63-F1
#
_entry.id   AF-A0A562RD63-F1
#
_cell.length_a   1.000
_cell.length_b   1.000
_cell.length_c   1.000
_cell.angle_alpha   90.00
_cell.angle_beta   90.00
_cell.angle_gamma   90.00
#
_symmetry.space_group_name_H-M   'P 1'
#
loop_
_entity.id
_entity.type
_entity.pdbx_description
1 polymer ?
#
loop_
_entity_poly.entity_id
_entity_poly.type
_entity_poly.pdbx_seq_one_letter_code
_entity_poly.pdbx_strand_id
1 'polypeptide(L)'
;MTCNWKTALSAAILAMLAACGGSDDDDPADTSTGATPVAASVLLTQDFNQGLGGWTGESSDYTTDTAPTGVVFEQRGIAALGNYATDAKAYFVSGTNRSDDLLLYVKKQITGLVANTEYTFSVQSLNLLSSAPTGCMGVGGAPGESVYVIAAASPTEPKAVTTNGDVRLNIDRGNQATAGAASMVLGNIANGLPCDGSNKYASKLLRNFTGIKVKTDGEGKVWVLFGIDSGYEAASSVYLQNLSFAFVPVTTTT
;
A
#
# COMPACT_ATOMS: atom_id res chain seq x y z
N MET A 1 -21.76 -13.65 -66.03
CA MET A 1 -21.23 -12.28 -66.18
C MET A 1 -20.83 -11.82 -64.79
N THR A 2 -19.61 -11.52 -64.40
CA THR A 2 -18.29 -11.41 -65.05
C THR A 2 -17.26 -11.72 -63.96
N CYS A 3 -16.24 -12.49 -64.33
CA CYS A 3 -15.06 -12.84 -63.54
C CYS A 3 -14.20 -11.59 -63.29
N ASN A 4 -13.48 -11.53 -62.15
CA ASN A 4 -12.14 -10.93 -62.13
C ASN A 4 -11.33 -11.42 -60.92
N TRP A 5 -10.28 -12.17 -61.24
CA TRP A 5 -9.17 -12.60 -60.40
C TRP A 5 -8.30 -11.43 -59.94
N LYS A 6 -7.75 -11.51 -58.72
CA LYS A 6 -6.33 -11.22 -58.44
C LYS A 6 -5.80 -12.13 -57.34
N THR A 7 -5.08 -13.16 -57.77
CA THR A 7 -4.09 -13.92 -56.99
C THR A 7 -2.92 -13.02 -56.61
N ALA A 8 -2.45 -13.10 -55.37
CA ALA A 8 -1.09 -12.73 -55.00
C ALA A 8 -0.40 -13.98 -54.43
N LEU A 9 0.70 -14.33 -55.09
CA LEU A 9 1.55 -15.49 -54.90
C LEU A 9 2.88 -15.02 -54.29
N SER A 10 3.56 -15.94 -53.59
CA SER A 10 5.01 -15.95 -53.30
C SER A 10 5.47 -15.16 -52.06
N ALA A 11 6.47 -15.59 -51.28
CA ALA A 11 7.45 -16.66 -51.49
C ALA A 11 7.89 -17.25 -50.13
N ALA A 12 7.93 -18.58 -50.04
CA ALA A 12 8.74 -19.27 -49.05
C ALA A 12 10.19 -19.27 -49.54
N ILE A 13 11.11 -18.73 -48.73
CA ILE A 13 12.55 -18.81 -48.98
C ILE A 13 13.10 -19.96 -48.15
N LEU A 14 13.37 -21.06 -48.85
CA LEU A 14 14.19 -22.17 -48.39
C LEU A 14 15.64 -21.84 -48.82
N ALA A 15 16.54 -21.60 -47.87
CA ALA A 15 17.97 -21.45 -48.15
C ALA A 15 18.70 -22.71 -47.69
N MET A 16 19.44 -23.29 -48.63
CA MET A 16 20.15 -24.56 -48.52
C MET A 16 21.40 -24.46 -47.63
N LEU A 17 21.69 -25.57 -46.96
CA LEU A 17 22.99 -25.90 -46.38
C LEU A 17 24.10 -25.77 -47.43
N ALA A 18 25.16 -25.03 -47.08
CA ALA A 18 26.50 -25.25 -47.62
C ALA A 18 27.42 -25.56 -46.44
N ALA A 19 27.98 -26.77 -46.43
CA ALA A 19 29.07 -27.17 -45.56
C ALA A 19 30.38 -27.09 -46.34
N CYS A 20 31.43 -26.48 -45.76
CA CYS A 20 32.80 -27.01 -45.76
C CYS A 20 33.76 -26.07 -45.03
N GLY A 21 34.39 -26.59 -43.98
CA GLY A 21 35.84 -26.55 -43.75
C GLY A 21 36.52 -25.20 -43.54
N GLY A 22 36.74 -24.85 -42.27
CA GLY A 22 37.76 -23.90 -41.83
C GLY A 22 38.00 -24.09 -40.34
N SER A 23 39.03 -24.85 -39.99
CA SER A 23 39.61 -24.90 -38.67
C SER A 23 40.27 -23.55 -38.35
N ASP A 24 39.90 -22.96 -37.22
CA ASP A 24 40.78 -22.33 -36.21
C ASP A 24 39.96 -21.30 -35.40
N ASP A 25 39.73 -21.62 -34.13
CA ASP A 25 39.41 -20.73 -33.00
C ASP A 25 38.35 -19.62 -33.18
N ASP A 26 37.07 -20.00 -33.28
CA ASP A 26 35.95 -19.09 -33.01
C ASP A 26 35.33 -19.41 -31.64
N ASP A 27 35.79 -18.65 -30.64
CA ASP A 27 35.18 -18.47 -29.32
C ASP A 27 33.67 -18.20 -29.48
N PRO A 28 32.75 -18.96 -28.85
CA PRO A 28 31.33 -18.69 -29.00
C PRO A 28 31.06 -17.30 -28.46
N ALA A 29 30.57 -16.43 -29.35
CA ALA A 29 30.16 -15.07 -29.06
C ALA A 29 29.51 -14.98 -27.69
N ASP A 30 30.13 -14.16 -26.84
CA ASP A 30 29.64 -13.67 -25.55
C ASP A 30 28.17 -13.27 -25.66
N THR A 31 27.28 -14.25 -25.48
CA THR A 31 25.92 -13.97 -25.05
C THR A 31 26.11 -13.41 -23.65
N SER A 32 26.17 -12.09 -23.57
CA SER A 32 26.02 -11.34 -22.33
C SER A 32 24.72 -11.80 -21.69
N THR A 33 24.83 -12.83 -20.85
CA THR A 33 23.80 -13.20 -19.89
C THR A 33 23.72 -11.98 -18.98
N GLY A 34 22.77 -11.08 -19.29
CA GLY A 34 22.54 -9.88 -18.49
C GLY A 34 22.52 -10.29 -17.03
N ALA A 35 23.38 -9.67 -16.22
CA ALA A 35 23.55 -10.07 -14.83
C ALA A 35 22.18 -10.16 -14.15
N THR A 36 21.88 -11.31 -13.54
CA THR A 36 20.65 -11.49 -12.77
C THR A 36 20.58 -10.39 -11.70
N PRO A 37 19.49 -9.60 -11.63
CA PRO A 37 19.38 -8.54 -10.64
C PRO A 37 19.55 -9.09 -9.22
N VAL A 38 20.48 -8.53 -8.47
CA VAL A 38 20.71 -8.91 -7.07
C VAL A 38 19.79 -8.10 -6.17
N ALA A 39 18.98 -8.78 -5.36
CA ALA A 39 18.08 -8.12 -4.43
C ALA A 39 18.85 -7.39 -3.34
N ALA A 40 18.54 -6.11 -3.14
CA ALA A 40 19.10 -5.26 -2.10
C ALA A 40 17.98 -4.64 -1.25
N SER A 41 18.34 -4.17 -0.06
CA SER A 41 17.42 -3.43 0.80
C SER A 41 17.04 -2.10 0.16
N VAL A 42 15.75 -1.78 0.15
CA VAL A 42 15.20 -0.54 -0.39
C VAL A 42 14.48 0.22 0.72
N LEU A 43 14.81 1.49 0.91
CA LEU A 43 14.11 2.41 1.81
C LEU A 43 13.33 3.42 0.97
N LEU A 44 12.04 3.56 1.27
CA LEU A 44 11.13 4.45 0.57
C LEU A 44 10.50 5.42 1.55
N THR A 45 10.33 6.66 1.12
CA THR A 45 9.71 7.71 1.92
C THR A 45 8.60 8.42 1.15
N GLN A 46 7.62 8.92 1.90
CA GLN A 46 6.61 9.82 1.39
C GLN A 46 6.46 10.97 2.37
N ASP A 47 6.67 12.20 1.91
CA ASP A 47 6.30 13.41 2.63
C ASP A 47 4.99 13.95 2.03
N PHE A 48 3.90 13.90 2.79
CA PHE A 48 2.60 14.38 2.32
C PHE A 48 2.48 15.90 2.37
N ASN A 49 3.48 16.62 2.87
CA ASN A 49 3.58 18.06 2.66
C ASN A 49 3.86 18.39 1.18
N GLN A 50 4.64 17.55 0.48
CA GLN A 50 5.05 17.75 -0.91
C GLN A 50 4.02 17.28 -1.95
N GLY A 51 2.94 16.64 -1.50
CA GLY A 51 1.87 16.11 -2.36
C GLY A 51 1.54 14.66 -2.05
N LEU A 52 0.53 14.13 -2.75
CA LEU A 52 0.05 12.78 -2.52
C LEU A 52 0.91 11.70 -3.18
N GLY A 53 1.85 12.04 -4.06
CA GLY A 53 2.83 11.08 -4.61
C GLY A 53 2.23 9.82 -5.25
N GLY A 54 1.01 9.89 -5.81
CA GLY A 54 0.31 8.75 -6.39
C GLY A 54 -0.41 7.83 -5.40
N TRP A 55 -0.46 8.18 -4.10
CA TRP A 55 -1.25 7.48 -3.11
C TRP A 55 -2.74 7.77 -3.30
N THR A 56 -3.55 6.71 -3.37
CA THR A 56 -5.01 6.80 -3.57
C THR A 56 -5.75 6.18 -2.40
N GLY A 57 -6.87 6.79 -2.03
CA GLY A 57 -7.68 6.37 -0.88
C GLY A 57 -8.89 5.53 -1.26
N GLU A 58 -9.24 4.57 -0.41
CA GLU A 58 -10.41 3.70 -0.56
C GLU A 58 -10.91 3.24 0.83
N SER A 59 -12.13 2.70 0.88
CA SER A 59 -12.74 2.22 2.12
C SER A 59 -13.35 0.83 1.95
N SER A 60 -13.32 0.03 3.01
CA SER A 60 -13.94 -1.31 3.05
C SER A 60 -14.48 -1.63 4.44
N ASP A 61 -14.97 -2.86 4.61
CA ASP A 61 -15.43 -3.47 5.86
C ASP A 61 -16.72 -2.83 6.38
N TYR A 62 -17.71 -2.88 5.51
CA TYR A 62 -19.10 -2.48 5.75
C TYR A 62 -20.02 -3.29 4.84
N THR A 63 -21.32 -3.22 5.11
CA THR A 63 -22.36 -3.69 4.19
C THR A 63 -22.93 -2.51 3.43
N THR A 64 -23.69 -2.75 2.36
CA THR A 64 -24.41 -1.68 1.65
C THR A 64 -25.29 -0.83 2.58
N ASP A 65 -25.85 -1.43 3.63
CA ASP A 65 -26.73 -0.76 4.58
C ASP A 65 -25.96 0.05 5.63
N THR A 66 -24.74 -0.40 5.95
CA THR A 66 -23.81 0.25 6.90
C THR A 66 -22.70 1.02 6.20
N ALA A 67 -22.88 1.36 4.93
CA ALA A 67 -21.90 2.12 4.16
C ALA A 67 -21.53 3.42 4.90
N PRO A 68 -20.23 3.74 4.98
CA PRO A 68 -19.74 4.88 5.73
C PRO A 68 -20.21 6.20 5.11
N THR A 69 -20.21 7.26 5.92
CA THR A 69 -20.51 8.61 5.45
C THR A 69 -19.34 9.55 5.73
N GLY A 70 -19.27 10.66 5.00
CA GLY A 70 -18.19 11.63 5.18
C GLY A 70 -16.79 11.06 4.89
N VAL A 71 -16.69 10.09 3.98
CA VAL A 71 -15.42 9.52 3.56
C VAL A 71 -14.63 10.56 2.78
N VAL A 72 -13.41 10.87 3.23
CA VAL A 72 -12.53 11.86 2.61
C VAL A 72 -11.10 11.33 2.52
N PHE A 73 -10.50 11.53 1.36
CA PHE A 73 -9.09 11.34 1.08
C PHE A 73 -8.56 12.53 0.28
N GLU A 74 -7.91 13.49 0.94
CA GLU A 74 -7.33 14.63 0.24
C GLU A 74 -6.16 15.26 1.00
N GLN A 75 -5.33 16.02 0.28
CA GLN A 75 -4.29 16.82 0.91
C GLN A 75 -4.91 18.08 1.53
N ARG A 76 -4.71 18.31 2.82
CA ARG A 76 -5.23 19.48 3.56
C ARG A 76 -4.13 20.25 4.26
N GLY A 77 -4.34 21.56 4.42
CA GLY A 77 -3.47 22.40 5.25
C GLY A 77 -3.61 22.06 6.74
N ILE A 78 -2.49 22.06 7.46
CA ILE A 78 -2.44 21.71 8.90
C ILE A 78 -1.94 22.86 9.79
N ALA A 79 -1.73 24.05 9.23
CA ALA A 79 -1.25 25.22 9.95
C ALA A 79 -2.09 25.56 11.22
N ALA A 80 -3.41 25.36 11.16
CA ALA A 80 -4.31 25.64 12.28
C ALA A 80 -4.38 24.52 13.35
N LEU A 81 -3.70 23.37 13.12
CA LEU A 81 -3.82 22.18 13.97
C LEU A 81 -2.66 22.05 14.99
N GLY A 82 -1.77 23.04 15.04
CA GLY A 82 -0.61 23.01 15.93
C GLY A 82 0.42 24.06 15.53
N ASN A 83 1.68 23.84 15.91
CA ASN A 83 2.79 24.71 15.51
C ASN A 83 3.40 24.22 14.19
N TYR A 84 2.66 24.42 13.10
CA TYR A 84 3.09 24.08 11.73
C TYR A 84 3.29 25.34 10.88
N ALA A 85 4.14 25.25 9.86
CA ALA A 85 4.28 26.31 8.86
C ALA A 85 2.93 26.62 8.19
N THR A 86 2.77 27.87 7.72
CA THR A 86 1.50 28.36 7.16
C THR A 86 1.04 27.61 5.92
N ASP A 87 1.97 27.06 5.15
CA ASP A 87 1.75 26.27 3.95
C ASP A 87 1.83 24.75 4.20
N ALA A 88 2.02 24.32 5.46
CA ALA A 88 2.16 22.92 5.80
C ALA A 88 0.88 22.14 5.49
N LYS A 89 1.04 20.97 4.87
CA LYS A 89 -0.02 20.08 4.45
C LYS A 89 0.23 18.64 4.89
N ALA A 90 -0.83 17.85 4.92
CA ALA A 90 -0.80 16.41 5.19
C ALA A 90 -1.96 15.72 4.46
N TYR A 91 -1.91 14.39 4.37
CA TYR A 91 -2.98 13.60 3.76
C TYR A 91 -4.08 13.34 4.81
N PHE A 92 -5.21 14.02 4.66
CA PHE A 92 -6.38 13.84 5.50
C PHE A 92 -7.16 12.59 5.09
N VAL A 93 -7.36 11.70 6.05
CA VAL A 93 -8.14 10.46 5.92
C VAL A 93 -9.25 10.52 6.97
N SER A 94 -10.51 10.42 6.55
CA SER A 94 -11.64 10.45 7.47
C SER A 94 -12.85 9.69 6.94
N GLY A 95 -13.71 9.26 7.86
CA GLY A 95 -15.00 8.65 7.58
C GLY A 95 -15.76 8.39 8.89
N THR A 96 -17.07 8.28 8.78
CA THR A 96 -17.96 7.91 9.88
C THR A 96 -18.29 6.43 9.77
N ASN A 97 -17.82 5.67 10.75
CA ASN A 97 -18.08 4.25 10.86
C ASN A 97 -19.55 3.99 11.24
N ARG A 98 -20.20 3.12 10.49
CA ARG A 98 -21.57 2.67 10.73
C ARG A 98 -21.68 1.13 10.77
N SER A 99 -20.55 0.44 10.62
CA SER A 99 -20.44 -1.01 10.46
C SER A 99 -19.76 -1.71 11.64
N ASP A 100 -19.25 -0.96 12.64
CA ASP A 100 -18.36 -1.44 13.70
C ASP A 100 -17.02 -1.98 13.16
N ASP A 101 -16.68 -1.69 11.90
CA ASP A 101 -15.50 -2.32 11.27
C ASP A 101 -14.88 -1.50 10.13
N LEU A 102 -15.18 -0.20 10.04
CA LEU A 102 -14.78 0.62 8.90
C LEU A 102 -13.25 0.69 8.74
N LEU A 103 -12.75 0.18 7.60
CA LEU A 103 -11.39 0.41 7.15
C LEU A 103 -11.33 1.59 6.18
N LEU A 104 -10.47 2.56 6.49
CA LEU A 104 -10.11 3.68 5.62
C LEU A 104 -8.62 3.60 5.33
N TYR A 105 -8.23 3.55 4.07
CA TYR A 105 -6.83 3.30 3.73
C TYR A 105 -6.37 4.03 2.49
N VAL A 106 -5.06 4.26 2.41
CA VAL A 106 -4.36 4.74 1.23
C VAL A 106 -3.43 3.66 0.70
N LYS A 107 -3.40 3.48 -0.62
CA LYS A 107 -2.58 2.47 -1.29
C LYS A 107 -1.72 3.06 -2.39
N LYS A 108 -0.60 2.38 -2.66
CA LYS A 108 0.29 2.69 -3.78
C LYS A 108 1.02 1.43 -4.24
N GLN A 109 1.22 1.31 -5.56
CA GLN A 109 2.10 0.29 -6.12
C GLN A 109 3.55 0.77 -6.06
N ILE A 110 4.41 -0.07 -5.49
CA ILE A 110 5.85 0.08 -5.47
C ILE A 110 6.42 -0.76 -6.61
N THR A 111 7.36 -0.19 -7.35
CA THR A 111 8.02 -0.81 -8.50
C THR A 111 9.54 -0.78 -8.33
N GLY A 112 10.26 -1.57 -9.13
CA GLY A 112 11.73 -1.55 -9.13
C GLY A 112 12.37 -2.42 -8.05
N LEU A 113 11.59 -3.30 -7.41
CA LEU A 113 12.14 -4.41 -6.63
C LEU A 113 12.55 -5.54 -7.57
N VAL A 114 13.30 -6.53 -7.08
CA VAL A 114 13.61 -7.71 -7.90
C VAL A 114 12.36 -8.58 -8.01
N ALA A 115 12.07 -9.04 -9.22
CA ALA A 115 10.91 -9.88 -9.51
C ALA A 115 10.93 -11.21 -8.73
N ASN A 116 9.75 -11.74 -8.42
CA ASN A 116 9.55 -13.04 -7.75
C ASN A 116 10.40 -13.25 -6.48
N THR A 117 10.74 -12.18 -5.77
CA THR A 117 11.66 -12.19 -4.62
C THR A 117 10.88 -11.92 -3.34
N GLU A 118 11.18 -12.68 -2.28
CA GLU A 118 10.59 -12.45 -0.96
C GLU A 118 11.36 -11.33 -0.23
N TYR A 119 10.62 -10.37 0.29
CA TYR A 119 11.11 -9.27 1.11
C TYR A 119 10.39 -9.23 2.45
N THR A 120 11.07 -8.80 3.49
CA THR A 120 10.45 -8.28 4.70
C THR A 120 10.09 -6.81 4.48
N PHE A 121 8.78 -6.52 4.43
CA PHE A 121 8.22 -5.18 4.45
C PHE A 121 8.07 -4.69 5.90
N SER A 122 8.65 -3.54 6.23
CA SER A 122 8.64 -2.98 7.58
C SER A 122 8.40 -1.46 7.59
N VAL A 123 7.82 -0.95 8.67
CA VAL A 123 7.49 0.47 8.82
C VAL A 123 8.51 1.12 9.75
N GLN A 124 9.40 1.92 9.18
CA GLN A 124 10.46 2.64 9.89
C GLN A 124 9.89 3.86 10.63
N SER A 125 8.92 4.54 10.01
CA SER A 125 8.13 5.59 10.64
C SER A 125 6.82 5.82 9.89
N LEU A 126 5.73 5.91 10.63
CA LEU A 126 4.49 6.54 10.19
C LEU A 126 4.19 7.66 11.17
N ASN A 127 4.20 8.91 10.69
CA ASN A 127 3.84 10.06 11.50
C ASN A 127 2.46 10.57 11.11
N LEU A 128 1.56 10.69 12.08
CA LEU A 128 0.19 11.15 11.90
C LEU A 128 -0.20 12.21 12.93
N LEU A 129 -1.19 13.05 12.60
CA LEU A 129 -1.91 13.86 13.57
C LEU A 129 -3.28 13.26 13.86
N SER A 130 -3.64 13.28 15.14
CA SER A 130 -4.94 12.84 15.62
C SER A 130 -5.44 13.78 16.71
N SER A 131 -6.74 14.08 16.66
CA SER A 131 -7.45 14.78 17.74
C SER A 131 -8.13 13.83 18.73
N ALA A 132 -7.99 12.51 18.54
CA ALA A 132 -8.59 11.52 19.42
C ALA A 132 -7.79 11.41 20.73
N PRO A 133 -8.32 11.86 21.87
CA PRO A 133 -7.66 11.78 23.16
C PRO A 133 -7.53 10.33 23.64
N THR A 134 -6.60 10.11 24.57
CA THR A 134 -6.39 8.83 25.23
C THR A 134 -7.41 8.61 26.35
N GLY A 135 -7.92 7.39 26.45
CA GLY A 135 -8.78 6.93 27.54
C GLY A 135 -10.20 7.50 27.51
N CYS A 136 -10.66 7.99 26.35
CA CYS A 136 -12.05 8.38 26.20
C CYS A 136 -12.97 7.17 25.99
N MET A 137 -14.19 7.29 26.51
CA MET A 137 -15.27 6.37 26.18
C MET A 137 -15.99 6.86 24.92
N GLY A 138 -16.40 5.92 24.07
CA GLY A 138 -17.16 6.20 22.85
C GLY A 138 -18.15 5.07 22.55
N VAL A 139 -18.97 5.27 21.52
CA VAL A 139 -19.94 4.26 21.03
C VAL A 139 -19.19 3.22 20.21
N GLY A 140 -19.46 1.93 20.45
CA GLY A 140 -18.73 0.80 19.85
C GLY A 140 -17.30 0.60 20.37
N GLY A 141 -16.63 1.69 20.75
CA GLY A 141 -15.27 1.66 21.28
C GLY A 141 -14.72 3.03 21.65
N ALA A 142 -13.48 3.07 22.10
CA ALA A 142 -12.80 4.33 22.41
C ALA A 142 -12.41 5.05 21.10
N PRO A 143 -12.64 6.38 20.97
CA PRO A 143 -12.35 7.12 19.75
C PRO A 143 -10.86 7.11 19.35
N GLY A 144 -9.97 6.89 20.30
CA GLY A 144 -8.53 6.77 20.07
C GLY A 144 -8.06 5.32 19.96
N GLU A 145 -8.40 4.50 20.96
CA GLU A 145 -7.84 3.16 21.14
C GLU A 145 -8.53 2.06 20.32
N SER A 146 -9.80 2.25 19.94
CA SER A 146 -10.55 1.33 19.07
C SER A 146 -10.43 1.69 17.58
N VAL A 147 -9.52 2.60 17.24
CA VAL A 147 -9.19 2.94 15.85
C VAL A 147 -7.73 2.61 15.60
N TYR A 148 -7.52 1.43 15.03
CA TYR A 148 -6.20 0.82 14.85
C TYR A 148 -5.52 1.35 13.61
N VAL A 149 -4.22 1.60 13.69
CA VAL A 149 -3.43 1.98 12.52
C VAL A 149 -2.79 0.72 11.97
N ILE A 150 -3.03 0.43 10.69
CA ILE A 150 -2.50 -0.77 10.03
C ILE A 150 -1.59 -0.40 8.86
N ALA A 151 -0.68 -1.32 8.56
CA ALA A 151 0.06 -1.33 7.29
C ALA A 151 -0.03 -2.72 6.67
N ALA A 152 -0.08 -2.79 5.35
CA ALA A 152 -0.14 -4.05 4.62
C ALA A 152 0.70 -4.01 3.35
N ALA A 153 1.13 -5.19 2.89
CA ALA A 153 1.81 -5.36 1.62
C ALA A 153 1.29 -6.60 0.91
N SER A 154 1.12 -6.52 -0.42
CA SER A 154 0.55 -7.61 -1.22
C SER A 154 1.07 -7.55 -2.66
N PRO A 155 1.28 -8.70 -3.34
CA PRO A 155 1.51 -8.71 -4.78
C PRO A 155 0.26 -8.29 -5.58
N THR A 156 -0.94 -8.43 -4.99
CA THR A 156 -2.21 -8.06 -5.62
C THR A 156 -2.65 -6.69 -5.13
N GLU A 157 -3.25 -5.89 -6.01
CA GLU A 157 -3.82 -4.60 -5.62
C GLU A 157 -4.86 -4.78 -4.49
N PRO A 158 -4.69 -4.10 -3.34
CA PRO A 158 -5.69 -4.01 -2.29
C PRO A 158 -6.87 -3.20 -2.81
N LYS A 159 -8.07 -3.77 -2.83
CA LYS A 159 -9.28 -3.09 -3.26
C LYS A 159 -10.49 -3.62 -2.52
N ALA A 160 -11.52 -2.79 -2.39
CA ALA A 160 -12.81 -3.21 -1.89
C ALA A 160 -13.50 -4.12 -2.92
N VAL A 161 -14.00 -5.26 -2.47
CA VAL A 161 -14.76 -6.21 -3.27
C VAL A 161 -16.12 -6.40 -2.63
N THR A 162 -17.17 -6.24 -3.43
CA THR A 162 -18.56 -6.42 -2.97
C THR A 162 -19.06 -7.82 -3.31
N THR A 163 -19.50 -8.56 -2.31
CA THR A 163 -20.14 -9.88 -2.46
C THR A 163 -21.38 -9.92 -1.58
N ASN A 164 -22.57 -10.13 -2.16
CA ASN A 164 -23.84 -10.22 -1.43
C ASN A 164 -24.14 -9.02 -0.51
N GLY A 165 -23.68 -7.82 -0.88
CA GLY A 165 -23.86 -6.61 -0.07
C GLY A 165 -22.73 -6.36 0.95
N ASP A 166 -21.84 -7.32 1.19
CA ASP A 166 -20.64 -7.14 2.01
C ASP A 166 -19.51 -6.56 1.17
N VAL A 167 -18.94 -5.45 1.62
CA VAL A 167 -17.80 -4.78 1.00
C VAL A 167 -16.56 -5.06 1.85
N ARG A 168 -15.65 -5.90 1.34
CA ARG A 168 -14.47 -6.38 2.07
C ARG A 168 -13.18 -6.11 1.31
N LEU A 169 -12.08 -5.91 2.04
CA LEU A 169 -10.76 -5.84 1.41
C LEU A 169 -10.37 -7.23 0.86
N ASN A 170 -9.79 -7.27 -0.34
CA ASN A 170 -9.39 -8.51 -1.01
C ASN A 170 -8.04 -9.11 -0.56
N ILE A 171 -7.47 -8.65 0.55
CA ILE A 171 -6.24 -9.20 1.14
C ILE A 171 -6.50 -9.53 2.60
N ASP A 172 -5.80 -10.53 3.13
CA ASP A 172 -5.90 -10.91 4.55
C ASP A 172 -5.20 -9.87 5.44
N ARG A 173 -5.95 -8.82 5.77
CA ARG A 173 -5.51 -7.76 6.67
C ARG A 173 -5.78 -8.06 8.15
N GLY A 174 -6.41 -9.18 8.48
CA GLY A 174 -6.95 -9.43 9.81
C GLY A 174 -8.12 -8.50 10.15
N ASN A 175 -8.32 -8.23 11.44
CA ASN A 175 -9.40 -7.37 11.92
C ASN A 175 -8.99 -6.59 13.16
N GLN A 176 -9.10 -5.26 13.08
CA GLN A 176 -8.87 -4.30 14.16
C GLN A 176 -7.52 -4.51 14.84
N ALA A 177 -7.53 -4.95 16.10
CA ALA A 177 -6.32 -5.23 16.88
C ALA A 177 -5.53 -6.46 16.40
N THR A 178 -6.10 -7.26 15.49
CA THR A 178 -5.54 -8.53 15.04
C THR A 178 -5.01 -8.41 13.62
N ALA A 179 -3.70 -8.61 13.44
CA ALA A 179 -3.08 -8.64 12.13
C ALA A 179 -3.44 -9.94 11.37
N GLY A 180 -3.55 -9.83 10.04
CA GLY A 180 -3.66 -10.97 9.14
C GLY A 180 -2.32 -11.29 8.48
N ALA A 181 -2.30 -12.27 7.58
CA ALA A 181 -1.07 -12.69 6.90
C ALA A 181 -0.43 -11.59 6.04
N ALA A 182 -1.22 -10.64 5.53
CA ALA A 182 -0.76 -9.57 4.64
C ALA A 182 -0.59 -8.21 5.36
N SER A 183 -0.80 -8.14 6.67
CA SER A 183 -0.79 -6.88 7.41
C SER A 183 -0.06 -6.95 8.74
N MET A 184 0.16 -5.77 9.31
CA MET A 184 0.61 -5.56 10.66
C MET A 184 -0.22 -4.45 11.31
N VAL A 185 -0.48 -4.57 12.61
CA VAL A 185 -1.02 -3.48 13.42
C VAL A 185 0.15 -2.67 13.96
N LEU A 186 0.15 -1.37 13.69
CA LEU A 186 1.19 -0.42 14.14
C LEU A 186 0.88 0.20 15.49
N GLY A 187 -0.40 0.20 15.89
CA GLY A 187 -0.91 0.84 17.09
C GLY A 187 -2.34 1.34 16.88
N ASN A 188 -2.66 2.48 17.48
CA ASN A 188 -3.96 3.15 17.36
C ASN A 188 -3.79 4.67 17.22
N ILE A 189 -4.88 5.43 17.03
CA ILE A 189 -4.80 6.88 16.81
C ILE A 189 -4.87 7.71 18.10
N ALA A 190 -4.98 7.10 19.29
CA ALA A 190 -5.02 7.84 20.56
C ALA A 190 -3.77 8.72 20.71
N ASN A 191 -3.96 10.02 20.91
CA ASN A 191 -2.91 11.01 20.72
C ASN A 191 -2.05 11.29 21.97
N GLY A 192 -2.32 10.61 23.08
CA GLY A 192 -1.58 10.75 24.34
C GLY A 192 -2.03 11.92 25.22
N LEU A 193 -2.99 12.74 24.77
CA LEU A 193 -3.59 13.80 25.57
C LEU A 193 -4.78 13.26 26.38
N PRO A 194 -5.07 13.82 27.56
CA PRO A 194 -6.18 13.34 28.39
C PRO A 194 -7.54 13.58 27.73
N CYS A 195 -8.50 12.73 28.06
CA CYS A 195 -9.92 12.88 27.72
C CYS A 195 -10.55 14.06 28.51
N ASP A 196 -10.23 15.30 28.13
CA ASP A 196 -10.69 16.53 28.79
C ASP A 196 -11.71 17.35 27.96
N GLY A 197 -12.13 16.81 26.81
CA GLY A 197 -13.07 17.45 25.88
C GLY A 197 -12.46 18.51 24.97
N SER A 198 -11.15 18.78 25.05
CA SER A 198 -10.52 19.86 24.27
C SER A 198 -10.21 19.52 22.80
N ASN A 199 -10.36 18.26 22.38
CA ASN A 199 -10.15 17.76 21.00
C ASN A 199 -8.89 18.32 20.30
N LYS A 200 -7.79 18.46 21.07
CA LYS A 200 -6.51 18.98 20.57
C LYS A 200 -5.83 17.96 19.67
N TYR A 201 -5.29 18.42 18.55
CA TYR A 201 -4.44 17.59 17.70
C TYR A 201 -3.05 17.41 18.33
N ALA A 202 -2.53 16.19 18.25
CA ALA A 202 -1.13 15.90 18.55
C ALA A 202 -0.55 14.92 17.54
N SER A 203 0.77 15.02 17.35
CA SER A 203 1.54 14.14 16.48
C SER A 203 1.82 12.82 17.18
N LYS A 204 1.65 11.72 16.44
CA LYS A 204 1.94 10.37 16.89
C LYS A 204 2.82 9.67 15.87
N LEU A 205 3.90 9.08 16.38
CA LEU A 205 4.87 8.34 15.60
C LEU A 205 4.72 6.84 15.88
N LEU A 206 4.42 6.09 14.83
CA LEU A 206 4.22 4.65 14.87
C LEU A 206 5.32 3.95 14.06
N ARG A 207 5.70 2.74 14.50
CA ARG A 207 6.77 1.94 13.89
C ARG A 207 6.50 0.46 14.06
N ASN A 208 6.98 -0.34 13.12
CA ASN A 208 7.06 -1.79 13.27
C ASN A 208 8.25 -2.30 12.43
N PHE A 209 9.33 -2.66 13.12
CA PHE A 209 10.56 -3.14 12.50
C PHE A 209 10.58 -4.65 12.26
N THR A 210 9.69 -5.41 12.92
CA THR A 210 9.53 -6.85 12.68
C THR A 210 9.02 -7.08 11.26
N GLY A 211 8.02 -6.30 10.85
CA GLY A 211 7.48 -6.33 9.50
C GLY A 211 6.73 -7.61 9.17
N ILE A 212 6.41 -7.77 7.89
CA ILE A 212 5.77 -8.96 7.31
C ILE A 212 6.49 -9.37 6.04
N LYS A 213 6.37 -10.64 5.68
CA LYS A 213 6.90 -11.14 4.42
C LYS A 213 5.94 -10.85 3.28
N VAL A 214 6.48 -10.43 2.14
CA VAL A 214 5.75 -10.25 0.89
C VAL A 214 6.63 -10.67 -0.27
N LYS A 215 6.05 -11.37 -1.24
CA LYS A 215 6.72 -11.73 -2.49
C LYS A 215 6.34 -10.73 -3.57
N THR A 216 7.31 -10.18 -4.27
CA THR A 216 7.07 -9.35 -5.46
C THR A 216 6.45 -10.17 -6.59
N ASP A 217 5.71 -9.50 -7.46
CA ASP A 217 5.21 -10.12 -8.69
C ASP A 217 6.33 -10.37 -9.71
N GLY A 218 5.95 -10.89 -10.89
CA GLY A 218 6.87 -11.18 -11.98
C GLY A 218 7.55 -9.95 -12.59
N GLU A 219 7.11 -8.75 -12.23
CA GLU A 219 7.67 -7.47 -12.69
C GLU A 219 8.38 -6.71 -11.57
N GLY A 220 8.54 -7.32 -10.38
CA GLY A 220 9.20 -6.66 -9.26
C GLY A 220 8.34 -5.59 -8.59
N LYS A 221 7.01 -5.77 -8.61
CA LYS A 221 6.05 -4.86 -8.01
C LYS A 221 5.40 -5.45 -6.77
N VAL A 222 5.05 -4.57 -5.83
CA VAL A 222 4.28 -4.87 -4.62
C VAL A 222 3.37 -3.69 -4.35
N TRP A 223 2.14 -3.95 -3.96
CA TRP A 223 1.26 -2.94 -3.40
C TRP A 223 1.49 -2.80 -1.90
N VAL A 224 1.50 -1.56 -1.44
CA VAL A 224 1.48 -1.24 -0.01
C VAL A 224 0.24 -0.44 0.34
N LEU A 225 -0.22 -0.60 1.57
CA LEU A 225 -1.38 0.08 2.12
C LEU A 225 -1.07 0.57 3.53
N PHE A 226 -1.53 1.77 3.86
CA PHE A 226 -1.56 2.30 5.21
C PHE A 226 -2.96 2.83 5.51
N GLY A 227 -3.50 2.55 6.69
CA GLY A 227 -4.88 2.92 6.98
C GLY A 227 -5.22 2.94 8.46
N ILE A 228 -6.47 3.35 8.72
CA ILE A 228 -7.12 3.23 10.02
C ILE A 228 -8.27 2.25 9.92
N ASP A 229 -8.36 1.36 10.90
CA ASP A 229 -9.34 0.30 11.01
C ASP A 229 -10.14 0.51 12.29
N SER A 230 -11.40 0.92 12.14
CA SER A 230 -12.20 1.50 13.21
C SER A 230 -13.25 0.53 13.70
N GLY A 231 -13.20 0.18 14.99
CA GLY A 231 -14.34 -0.31 15.76
C GLY A 231 -15.08 0.80 16.51
N TYR A 232 -14.63 2.05 16.39
CA TYR A 232 -15.35 3.20 16.94
C TYR A 232 -16.49 3.57 16.01
N GLU A 233 -17.74 3.45 16.46
CA GLU A 233 -18.97 3.65 15.67
C GLU A 233 -19.34 5.13 15.46
N ALA A 234 -18.33 5.97 15.19
CA ALA A 234 -18.55 7.36 14.80
C ALA A 234 -17.43 7.85 13.86
N ALA A 235 -17.31 9.17 13.73
CA ALA A 235 -16.31 9.79 12.88
C ALA A 235 -14.89 9.59 13.44
N SER A 236 -14.02 9.03 12.60
CA SER A 236 -12.58 8.96 12.83
C SER A 236 -11.86 9.80 11.77
N SER A 237 -10.75 10.40 12.15
CA SER A 237 -9.91 11.13 11.20
C SER A 237 -8.45 11.19 11.64
N VAL A 238 -7.56 11.15 10.67
CA VAL A 238 -6.12 11.39 10.87
C VAL A 238 -5.57 12.26 9.73
N TYR A 239 -4.46 12.94 10.02
CA TYR A 239 -3.63 13.56 8.99
C TYR A 239 -2.31 12.79 8.90
N LEU A 240 -2.10 12.01 7.84
CA LEU A 240 -0.82 11.35 7.60
C LEU A 240 0.19 12.40 7.15
N GLN A 241 1.25 12.60 7.92
CA GLN A 241 2.27 13.61 7.66
C GLN A 241 3.36 13.05 6.76
N ASN A 242 3.95 11.92 7.16
CA ASN A 242 4.99 11.24 6.38
C ASN A 242 5.07 9.75 6.70
N LEU A 243 5.66 9.02 5.75
CA LEU A 243 5.91 7.58 5.81
C LEU A 243 7.39 7.31 5.49
N SER A 244 7.96 6.34 6.17
CA SER A 244 9.22 5.70 5.82
C SER A 244 9.06 4.20 6.03
N PHE A 245 9.31 3.41 5.00
CA PHE A 245 9.16 1.96 5.01
C PHE A 245 10.24 1.29 4.18
N ALA A 246 10.58 0.06 4.54
CA ALA A 246 11.68 -0.67 3.93
C ALA A 246 11.26 -2.03 3.43
N PHE A 247 11.88 -2.45 2.33
CA PHE A 247 11.88 -3.82 1.83
C PHE A 247 13.29 -4.38 1.99
N VAL A 248 13.45 -5.42 2.82
CA VAL A 248 14.73 -6.10 3.02
C VAL A 248 14.62 -7.51 2.44
N PRO A 249 15.45 -7.91 1.48
CA PRO A 249 15.39 -9.26 0.90
C PRO A 249 15.50 -10.32 2.00
N VAL A 250 14.66 -11.35 1.94
CA VAL A 250 14.79 -12.51 2.82
C VAL A 250 15.92 -13.37 2.26
N THR A 251 17.03 -13.46 2.98
CA THR A 251 18.12 -14.38 2.64
C THR A 251 17.67 -15.80 2.93
N THR A 252 17.53 -16.63 1.90
CA THR A 252 17.44 -18.07 2.10
C THR A 252 18.77 -18.55 2.66
N THR A 253 18.80 -18.98 3.92
CA THR A 253 19.91 -19.78 4.44
C THR A 253 19.85 -21.11 3.69
N THR A 254 20.76 -21.30 2.73
CA THR A 254 21.00 -22.57 2.03
C THR A 254 21.63 -23.58 2.95
#